data_AF-A0A0G2JA87-F1
#
_entry.id   AF-A0A0G2JA87-F1
#
_cell.length_a   1.000
_cell.length_b   1.000
_cell.length_c   1.000
_cell.angle_alpha   90.00
_cell.angle_beta   90.00
_cell.angle_gamma   90.00
#
_symmetry.space_group_name_H-M   'P 1'
#
loop_
_entity.id
_entity.type
_entity.pdbx_description
1 polymer ?
#
loop_
_entity_poly.entity_id
_entity_poly.type
_entity_poly.pdbx_seq_one_letter_code
_entity_poly.pdbx_strand_id
1 'polypeptide(L)'
;MRLLGWQSLLLVTSLYSASALPSLVPNIIIRQDDGELPEEKYFHEPGGDDILGHYDTRFFKGVVTYEERTDTLMHMTRAYLNFFRENGLETWIAHGSLLGWWWNGKVLPWDWDIDTQVNTATLHRMADNFNHTICHYASKDNQTQRNYLLDVNPHARQRDRGQGQNIIDARWIDMRNGLYIDITGVSELNPETEPGILQCKNFHKYKISDLYPMRESVYEGVPAKIPYKYDEILIKEYGHSALVVMDFEDHNWIPELKLWVPDKKRIAETEKLTPEERKKKQDEERQRREDALMGNSA
;
A
#
# COMPACT_ATOMS: atom_id res chain seq x y z
N MET A 1 -26.51 -5.25 104.91
CA MET A 1 -25.28 -4.58 105.40
C MET A 1 -24.09 -5.27 104.75
N ARG A 2 -23.19 -4.46 104.16
CA ARG A 2 -21.80 -4.70 103.72
C ARG A 2 -21.25 -6.13 103.75
N LEU A 3 -20.53 -6.50 102.68
CA LEU A 3 -19.16 -7.08 102.62
C LEU A 3 -19.01 -7.78 101.24
N LEU A 4 -18.16 -7.29 100.32
CA LEU A 4 -16.74 -7.65 100.14
C LEU A 4 -16.49 -9.17 100.06
N GLY A 5 -15.96 -9.61 98.92
CA GLY A 5 -15.18 -10.85 98.86
C GLY A 5 -15.11 -11.48 97.47
N TRP A 6 -13.91 -11.43 96.89
CA TRP A 6 -13.13 -12.56 96.32
C TRP A 6 -12.24 -12.00 95.20
N GLN A 7 -10.93 -11.84 95.45
CA GLN A 7 -9.90 -12.88 95.40
C GLN A 7 -10.00 -13.74 94.12
N SER A 8 -9.18 -13.32 93.16
CA SER A 8 -8.36 -14.11 92.24
C SER A 8 -8.63 -15.61 92.13
N LEU A 9 -8.98 -16.06 90.93
CA LEU A 9 -8.39 -17.28 90.39
C LEU A 9 -8.11 -17.13 88.90
N LEU A 10 -6.83 -17.26 88.58
CA LEU A 10 -6.26 -17.40 87.25
C LEU A 10 -6.82 -18.68 86.60
N LEU A 11 -7.23 -18.59 85.33
CA LEU A 11 -7.02 -19.70 84.41
C LEU A 11 -6.46 -19.15 83.10
N VAL A 12 -5.18 -19.45 82.92
CA VAL A 12 -4.42 -19.29 81.69
C VAL A 12 -5.05 -20.20 80.63
N THR A 13 -5.46 -19.63 79.49
CA THR A 13 -5.51 -20.37 78.22
C THR A 13 -4.81 -19.54 77.14
N SER A 14 -4.04 -20.26 76.34
CA SER A 14 -2.92 -19.80 75.50
C SER A 14 -3.26 -18.69 74.51
N LEU A 15 -2.49 -17.60 74.56
CA LEU A 15 -2.29 -16.71 73.42
C LEU A 15 -1.43 -17.43 72.38
N TYR A 16 -2.02 -17.80 71.24
CA TYR A 16 -1.23 -17.96 70.02
C TYR A 16 -0.78 -16.57 69.60
N SER A 17 0.51 -16.28 69.75
CA SER A 17 1.14 -15.14 69.12
C SER A 17 1.01 -15.30 67.61
N ALA A 18 0.10 -14.57 67.00
CA ALA A 18 0.11 -14.37 65.56
C ALA A 18 1.35 -13.54 65.22
N SER A 19 2.41 -14.20 64.78
CA SER A 19 3.54 -13.57 64.13
C SER A 19 3.04 -12.97 62.81
N ALA A 20 2.89 -11.64 62.78
CA ALA A 20 2.68 -10.91 61.54
C ALA A 20 3.93 -11.09 60.66
N LEU A 21 3.82 -11.90 59.61
CA LEU A 21 4.82 -11.96 58.56
C LEU A 21 4.82 -10.60 57.83
N PRO A 22 5.99 -9.98 57.59
CA PRO A 22 6.06 -8.76 56.81
C PRO A 22 5.55 -9.06 55.41
N SER A 23 4.60 -8.25 54.94
CA SER A 23 4.09 -8.32 53.57
C SER A 23 5.22 -7.98 52.60
N LEU A 24 5.87 -9.00 52.05
CA LEU A 24 6.72 -8.88 50.86
C LEU A 24 5.81 -8.73 49.65
N VAL A 25 5.10 -7.60 49.56
CA VAL A 25 4.58 -7.14 48.28
C VAL A 25 5.73 -6.35 47.67
N PRO A 26 6.36 -6.81 46.57
CA PRO A 26 7.30 -5.96 45.87
C PRO A 26 6.53 -4.71 45.46
N ASN A 27 7.08 -3.53 45.75
CA ASN A 27 6.68 -2.31 45.07
C ASN A 27 6.92 -2.54 43.57
N ILE A 28 5.91 -3.02 42.87
CA ILE A 28 5.87 -2.98 41.41
C ILE A 28 5.74 -1.49 41.09
N ILE A 29 6.89 -0.85 40.90
CA ILE A 29 6.96 0.36 40.11
C ILE A 29 6.53 -0.10 38.72
N ILE A 30 5.25 0.04 38.40
CA ILE A 30 4.81 0.05 37.01
C ILE A 30 5.49 1.30 36.46
N ARG A 31 6.64 1.09 35.81
CA ARG A 31 7.10 2.04 34.81
C ARG A 31 5.96 2.09 33.83
N GLN A 32 5.22 3.20 33.86
CA GLN A 32 4.34 3.59 32.78
C GLN A 32 5.31 3.84 31.63
N ASP A 33 5.51 2.79 30.83
CA ASP A 33 6.15 2.93 29.55
C ASP A 33 5.07 3.53 28.68
N ASP A 34 5.11 4.86 28.55
CA ASP A 34 4.15 5.66 27.77
C ASP A 34 4.30 5.40 26.26
N GLY A 35 5.07 4.40 25.86
CA GLY A 35 5.19 3.95 24.48
C GLY A 35 3.92 3.22 24.07
N GLU A 36 3.18 3.79 23.10
CA GLU A 36 2.18 3.04 22.36
C GLU A 36 2.76 1.69 21.90
N LEU A 37 2.01 0.61 22.11
CA LEU A 37 2.42 -0.70 21.64
C LEU A 37 2.70 -0.64 20.12
N PRO A 38 3.75 -1.31 19.63
CA PRO A 38 4.04 -1.34 18.20
C PRO A 38 2.83 -1.86 17.42
N GLU A 39 2.45 -1.13 16.37
CA GLU A 39 1.38 -1.55 15.46
C GLU A 39 1.81 -2.81 14.71
N GLU A 40 0.96 -3.84 14.70
CA GLU A 40 1.22 -5.05 13.93
C GLU A 40 1.00 -4.77 12.44
N LYS A 41 2.04 -5.02 11.63
CA LYS A 41 1.96 -4.92 10.17
C LYS A 41 1.19 -6.11 9.61
N TYR A 42 0.14 -5.86 8.83
CA TYR A 42 -0.68 -6.94 8.26
C TYR A 42 -0.05 -7.60 7.01
N PHE A 43 0.39 -6.78 6.06
CA PHE A 43 1.00 -7.27 4.83
C PHE A 43 2.52 -7.40 4.96
N HIS A 44 3.08 -8.51 4.48
CA HIS A 44 4.49 -8.81 4.60
C HIS A 44 5.14 -9.13 3.26
N GLU A 45 6.23 -8.43 2.98
CA GLU A 45 7.07 -8.58 1.79
C GLU A 45 8.33 -9.38 2.13
N PRO A 46 8.88 -10.16 1.18
CA PRO A 46 10.10 -10.94 1.40
C PRO A 46 11.35 -10.07 1.58
N GLY A 47 11.27 -8.78 1.25
CA GLY A 47 12.32 -7.78 1.43
C GLY A 47 11.74 -6.37 1.32
N GLY A 48 12.57 -5.37 1.60
CA GLY A 48 12.17 -3.95 1.60
C GLY A 48 12.83 -3.08 0.53
N ASP A 49 13.47 -3.70 -0.47
CA ASP A 49 14.03 -3.00 -1.62
C ASP A 49 12.99 -2.82 -2.74
N ASP A 50 13.34 -2.06 -3.77
CA ASP A 50 12.48 -1.69 -4.90
C ASP A 50 12.07 -2.88 -5.80
N ILE A 51 12.46 -4.11 -5.46
CA ILE A 51 12.06 -5.32 -6.16
C ILE A 51 11.28 -6.24 -5.22
N LEU A 52 11.88 -6.62 -4.10
CA LEU A 52 11.31 -7.54 -3.12
C LEU A 52 10.13 -6.93 -2.37
N GLY A 53 10.06 -5.61 -2.28
CA GLY A 53 8.93 -4.88 -1.71
C GLY A 53 7.61 -5.11 -2.47
N HIS A 54 7.65 -5.57 -3.72
CA HIS A 54 6.46 -5.73 -4.56
C HIS A 54 5.89 -7.16 -4.59
N TYR A 55 6.32 -8.01 -3.65
CA TYR A 55 5.84 -9.39 -3.54
C TYR A 55 5.16 -9.66 -2.19
N ASP A 56 4.10 -10.46 -2.21
CA ASP A 56 3.50 -11.02 -1.01
C ASP A 56 4.27 -12.28 -0.59
N THR A 57 4.79 -12.28 0.65
CA THR A 57 5.61 -13.37 1.20
C THR A 57 4.93 -14.74 1.14
N ARG A 58 3.59 -14.81 1.21
CA ARG A 58 2.85 -16.09 1.20
C ARG A 58 2.92 -16.80 -0.14
N PHE A 59 3.11 -16.05 -1.23
CA PHE A 59 3.11 -16.55 -2.61
C PHE A 59 4.44 -16.35 -3.34
N PHE A 60 5.42 -15.68 -2.70
CA PHE A 60 6.74 -15.44 -3.26
C PHE A 60 7.50 -16.76 -3.53
N LYS A 61 8.01 -16.91 -4.75
CA LYS A 61 8.80 -18.08 -5.19
C LYS A 61 10.17 -17.73 -5.77
N GLY A 62 10.52 -16.45 -5.75
CA GLY A 62 11.69 -15.89 -6.42
C GLY A 62 11.31 -14.68 -7.28
N VAL A 63 12.31 -13.85 -7.56
CA VAL A 63 12.13 -12.68 -8.41
C VAL A 63 11.88 -13.13 -9.85
N VAL A 64 10.79 -12.66 -10.45
CA VAL A 64 10.43 -12.99 -11.83
C VAL A 64 11.30 -12.23 -12.83
N THR A 65 11.41 -12.77 -14.04
CA THR A 65 12.09 -12.10 -15.17
C THR A 65 11.35 -10.84 -15.61
N TYR A 66 12.01 -9.97 -16.37
CA TYR A 66 11.39 -8.77 -16.95
C TYR A 66 10.13 -9.13 -17.76
N GLU A 67 10.22 -10.13 -18.63
CA GLU A 67 9.10 -10.57 -19.48
C GLU A 67 7.96 -11.16 -18.65
N GLU A 68 8.29 -11.99 -17.64
CA GLU A 68 7.28 -12.56 -16.75
C GLU A 68 6.62 -11.51 -15.86
N ARG A 69 7.35 -10.48 -15.42
CA ARG A 69 6.76 -9.33 -14.71
C ARG A 69 5.77 -8.60 -15.60
N THR A 70 6.18 -8.21 -16.80
CA THR A 70 5.30 -7.50 -17.75
C THR A 70 4.05 -8.31 -18.07
N ASP A 71 4.19 -9.61 -18.37
CA ASP A 71 3.06 -10.51 -18.56
C ASP A 71 2.20 -10.63 -17.30
N THR A 72 2.84 -10.65 -16.12
CA THR A 72 2.14 -10.77 -14.84
C THR A 72 1.25 -9.57 -14.58
N LEU A 73 1.83 -8.37 -14.60
CA LEU A 73 1.13 -7.11 -14.34
C LEU A 73 0.00 -6.89 -15.35
N MET A 74 0.23 -7.11 -16.65
CA MET A 74 -0.80 -6.97 -17.68
C MET A 74 -2.06 -7.82 -17.39
N HIS A 75 -1.89 -9.12 -17.15
CA HIS A 75 -3.03 -10.01 -16.88
C HIS A 75 -3.68 -9.72 -15.52
N MET A 76 -2.87 -9.36 -14.52
CA MET A 76 -3.34 -9.01 -13.18
C MET A 76 -4.21 -7.75 -13.20
N THR A 77 -3.75 -6.68 -13.87
CA THR A 77 -4.53 -5.45 -14.08
C THR A 77 -5.85 -5.73 -14.81
N ARG A 78 -5.82 -6.56 -15.87
CA ARG A 78 -7.04 -6.95 -16.60
C ARG A 78 -8.05 -7.68 -15.72
N ALA A 79 -7.57 -8.65 -14.94
CA ALA A 79 -8.41 -9.41 -14.03
C ALA A 79 -9.04 -8.51 -12.97
N TYR A 80 -8.24 -7.64 -12.34
CA TYR A 80 -8.68 -6.69 -11.34
C TYR A 80 -9.78 -5.74 -11.86
N LEU A 81 -9.51 -5.05 -12.98
CA LEU A 81 -10.45 -4.06 -13.52
C LEU A 81 -11.76 -4.69 -13.98
N ASN A 82 -11.71 -5.88 -14.59
CA ASN A 82 -12.92 -6.62 -14.97
C ASN A 82 -13.68 -7.11 -13.74
N PHE A 83 -13.02 -7.69 -12.74
CA PHE A 83 -13.65 -8.15 -11.51
C PHE A 83 -14.38 -7.00 -10.80
N PHE A 84 -13.73 -5.84 -10.66
CA PHE A 84 -14.34 -4.68 -10.01
C PHE A 84 -15.55 -4.18 -10.80
N ARG A 85 -15.46 -4.08 -12.13
CA ARG A 85 -16.61 -3.71 -12.97
C ARG A 85 -17.77 -4.68 -12.84
N GLU A 86 -17.51 -5.98 -13.00
CA GLU A 86 -18.53 -7.04 -12.99
C GLU A 86 -19.27 -7.12 -11.66
N ASN A 87 -18.57 -6.81 -10.56
CA ASN A 87 -19.15 -6.80 -9.21
C ASN A 87 -19.69 -5.44 -8.78
N GLY A 88 -19.64 -4.41 -9.62
CA GLY A 88 -20.11 -3.06 -9.27
C GLY A 88 -19.31 -2.38 -8.16
N LEU A 89 -17.99 -2.64 -8.10
CA LEU A 89 -17.04 -2.00 -7.20
C LEU A 89 -16.38 -0.83 -7.94
N GLU A 90 -16.48 0.39 -7.39
CA GLU A 90 -15.86 1.55 -8.01
C GLU A 90 -14.37 1.67 -7.64
N THR A 91 -13.52 1.62 -8.66
CA THR A 91 -12.07 1.79 -8.56
C THR A 91 -11.56 2.65 -9.70
N TRP A 92 -10.40 3.29 -9.50
CA TRP A 92 -9.64 3.99 -10.54
C TRP A 92 -8.15 3.71 -10.40
N ILE A 93 -7.43 3.83 -11.50
CA ILE A 93 -5.96 3.75 -11.50
C ILE A 93 -5.37 5.07 -10.97
N ALA A 94 -4.29 4.97 -10.20
CA ALA A 94 -3.62 6.10 -9.57
C ALA A 94 -2.09 5.99 -9.73
N HIS A 95 -1.35 7.00 -9.29
CA HIS A 95 0.12 6.98 -9.17
C HIS A 95 0.80 6.50 -10.47
N GLY A 96 1.71 5.51 -10.39
CA GLY A 96 2.47 4.98 -11.53
C GLY A 96 1.56 4.40 -12.62
N SER A 97 0.47 3.73 -12.22
CA SER A 97 -0.53 3.21 -13.16
C SER A 97 -1.19 4.31 -13.98
N LEU A 98 -1.50 5.45 -13.35
CA LEU A 98 -2.09 6.60 -14.05
C LEU A 98 -1.07 7.25 -15.01
N LEU A 99 0.21 7.27 -14.63
CA LEU A 99 1.29 7.76 -15.49
C LEU A 99 1.51 6.85 -16.70
N GLY A 100 1.50 5.53 -16.52
CA GLY A 100 1.52 4.57 -17.63
C GLY A 100 0.32 4.74 -18.56
N TRP A 101 -0.86 4.97 -17.98
CA TRP A 101 -2.06 5.29 -18.76
C TRP A 101 -1.89 6.54 -19.63
N TRP A 102 -1.30 7.61 -19.11
CA TRP A 102 -1.07 8.85 -19.85
C TRP A 102 -0.29 8.64 -21.14
N TRP A 103 0.73 7.76 -21.13
CA TRP A 103 1.58 7.52 -22.30
C TRP A 103 0.87 6.70 -23.39
N ASN A 104 0.36 5.51 -23.05
CA ASN A 104 -0.28 4.62 -24.02
C ASN A 104 -1.36 3.71 -23.45
N GLY A 105 -1.86 3.97 -22.24
CA GLY A 105 -2.83 3.07 -21.62
C GLY A 105 -2.21 1.75 -21.16
N LYS A 106 -0.91 1.68 -20.86
CA LYS A 106 -0.21 0.46 -20.45
C LYS A 106 0.63 0.66 -19.20
N VAL A 107 0.96 -0.44 -18.53
CA VAL A 107 1.92 -0.46 -17.43
C VAL A 107 3.27 0.05 -17.94
N LEU A 108 3.93 0.91 -17.14
CA LEU A 108 5.28 1.37 -17.47
C LEU A 108 6.23 0.17 -17.47
N PRO A 109 7.11 0.00 -18.46
CA PRO A 109 7.88 -1.24 -18.57
C PRO A 109 8.87 -1.48 -17.44
N TRP A 110 9.25 -0.46 -16.69
CA TRP A 110 10.14 -0.53 -15.53
C TRP A 110 9.39 -0.68 -14.19
N ASP A 111 8.08 -0.41 -14.16
CA ASP A 111 7.28 -0.48 -12.94
C ASP A 111 7.19 -1.90 -12.37
N TRP A 112 7.12 -1.98 -11.05
CA TRP A 112 6.97 -3.24 -10.32
C TRP A 112 5.61 -3.40 -9.66
N ASP A 113 4.92 -2.29 -9.40
CA ASP A 113 3.60 -2.24 -8.80
C ASP A 113 2.54 -1.71 -9.77
N ILE A 114 1.30 -1.87 -9.34
CA ILE A 114 0.13 -1.24 -9.92
C ILE A 114 -0.63 -0.65 -8.75
N ASP A 115 -0.80 0.67 -8.77
CA ASP A 115 -1.62 1.33 -7.77
C ASP A 115 -3.03 1.61 -8.24
N THR A 116 -3.97 1.35 -7.34
CA THR A 116 -5.38 1.65 -7.52
C THR A 116 -5.97 2.27 -6.27
N GLN A 117 -7.05 3.01 -6.47
CA GLN A 117 -7.76 3.67 -5.39
C GLN A 117 -9.25 3.36 -5.45
N VAL A 118 -9.87 3.33 -4.26
CA VAL A 118 -11.31 3.10 -4.08
C VAL A 118 -11.89 4.12 -3.11
N ASN A 119 -13.18 4.41 -3.25
CA ASN A 119 -13.89 5.22 -2.25
C ASN A 119 -14.24 4.38 -1.00
N THR A 120 -14.57 5.03 0.12
CA THR A 120 -14.90 4.37 1.39
C THR A 120 -16.01 3.33 1.27
N ALA A 121 -17.06 3.63 0.48
CA ALA A 121 -18.19 2.73 0.31
C ALA A 121 -17.77 1.42 -0.37
N THR A 122 -16.93 1.51 -1.39
CA THR A 122 -16.35 0.36 -2.08
C THR A 122 -15.41 -0.41 -1.15
N LEU A 123 -14.54 0.28 -0.40
CA LEU A 123 -13.64 -0.36 0.54
C LEU A 123 -14.39 -1.18 1.61
N HIS A 124 -15.46 -0.62 2.19
CA HIS A 124 -16.30 -1.36 3.14
C HIS A 124 -16.99 -2.56 2.49
N ARG A 125 -17.51 -2.40 1.28
CA ARG A 125 -18.14 -3.51 0.54
C ARG A 125 -17.15 -4.62 0.21
N MET A 126 -15.91 -4.27 -0.16
CA MET A 126 -14.83 -5.25 -0.34
C MET A 126 -14.59 -6.02 0.95
N ALA A 127 -14.42 -5.33 2.09
CA ALA A 127 -14.19 -5.96 3.38
C ALA A 127 -15.33 -6.92 3.80
N ASP A 128 -16.58 -6.50 3.60
CA ASP A 128 -17.75 -7.20 4.13
C ASP A 128 -18.21 -8.36 3.25
N ASN A 129 -17.95 -8.30 1.94
CA ASN A 129 -18.54 -9.25 0.99
C ASN A 129 -17.52 -9.97 0.10
N PHE A 130 -16.30 -9.44 -0.04
CA PHE A 130 -15.33 -9.96 -0.99
C PHE A 130 -13.97 -10.31 -0.37
N ASN A 131 -13.74 -10.02 0.91
CA ASN A 131 -12.47 -10.35 1.55
C ASN A 131 -12.17 -11.86 1.45
N HIS A 132 -10.93 -12.19 1.12
CA HIS A 132 -10.44 -13.53 0.80
C HIS A 132 -11.13 -14.23 -0.39
N THR A 133 -11.77 -13.48 -1.29
CA THR A 133 -12.28 -14.05 -2.53
C THR A 133 -11.13 -14.43 -3.45
N ILE A 134 -11.17 -15.64 -4.00
CA ILE A 134 -10.29 -16.07 -5.08
C ILE A 134 -11.01 -15.83 -6.41
N CYS A 135 -10.43 -14.97 -7.24
CA CYS A 135 -10.88 -14.73 -8.60
C CYS A 135 -10.17 -15.69 -9.57
N HIS A 136 -10.95 -16.46 -10.32
CA HIS A 136 -10.48 -17.29 -11.41
C HIS A 136 -10.51 -16.48 -12.71
N TYR A 137 -9.35 -16.20 -13.26
CA TYR A 137 -9.18 -15.42 -14.48
C TYR A 137 -8.79 -16.32 -15.65
N ALA A 138 -9.42 -16.08 -16.80
CA ALA A 138 -8.99 -16.59 -18.09
C ALA A 138 -8.81 -15.41 -19.05
N SER A 139 -7.71 -15.39 -19.81
CA SER A 139 -7.51 -14.41 -20.87
C SER A 139 -8.55 -14.58 -21.98
N LYS A 140 -8.76 -13.52 -22.78
CA LYS A 140 -9.78 -13.50 -23.85
C LYS A 140 -9.59 -14.62 -24.88
N ASP A 141 -8.36 -15.03 -25.12
CA ASP A 141 -7.98 -16.14 -26.01
C ASP A 141 -7.89 -17.50 -25.30
N ASN A 142 -8.21 -17.55 -24.01
CA ASN A 142 -8.12 -18.73 -23.13
C ASN A 142 -6.73 -19.38 -23.04
N GLN A 143 -5.66 -18.67 -23.42
CA GLN A 143 -4.29 -19.19 -23.35
C GLN A 143 -3.68 -19.05 -21.95
N THR A 144 -4.13 -18.06 -21.18
CA THR A 144 -3.62 -17.76 -19.84
C THR A 144 -4.75 -17.96 -18.82
N GLN A 145 -4.48 -18.77 -17.80
CA GLN A 145 -5.36 -18.95 -16.65
C GLN A 145 -4.61 -18.64 -15.36
N ARG A 146 -5.24 -17.89 -14.45
CA ARG A 146 -4.61 -17.46 -13.20
C ARG A 146 -5.63 -17.33 -12.08
N ASN A 147 -5.14 -17.41 -10.85
CA ASN A 147 -5.92 -17.21 -9.64
C ASN A 147 -5.37 -16.00 -8.90
N TYR A 148 -6.28 -15.09 -8.53
CA TYR A 148 -5.94 -13.91 -7.76
C TYR A 148 -6.69 -13.88 -6.44
N LEU A 149 -5.99 -13.54 -5.37
CA LEU A 149 -6.60 -13.35 -4.06
C LEU A 149 -6.90 -11.87 -3.84
N LEU A 150 -8.15 -11.52 -3.56
CA LEU A 150 -8.49 -10.23 -2.98
C LEU A 150 -8.37 -10.34 -1.46
N ASP A 151 -7.41 -9.61 -0.88
CA ASP A 151 -7.11 -9.63 0.55
C ASP A 151 -7.26 -8.22 1.14
N VAL A 152 -8.20 -8.05 2.07
CA VAL A 152 -8.52 -6.75 2.68
C VAL A 152 -7.92 -6.68 4.07
N ASN A 153 -7.09 -5.67 4.30
CA ASN A 153 -6.45 -5.42 5.57
C ASN A 153 -7.51 -5.21 6.67
N PRO A 154 -7.45 -5.91 7.83
CA PRO A 154 -8.34 -5.66 8.96
C PRO A 154 -8.35 -4.19 9.43
N HIS A 155 -7.25 -3.47 9.21
CA HIS A 155 -7.13 -2.04 9.50
C HIS A 155 -7.72 -1.13 8.41
N ALA A 156 -8.36 -1.66 7.36
CA ALA A 156 -8.94 -0.86 6.26
C ALA A 156 -10.01 0.13 6.74
N ARG A 157 -10.76 -0.22 7.79
CA ARG A 157 -11.78 0.65 8.41
C ARG A 157 -11.18 1.73 9.31
N GLN A 158 -10.01 1.47 9.89
CA GLN A 158 -9.24 2.49 10.59
C GLN A 158 -8.64 3.41 9.53
N ARG A 159 -9.07 4.67 9.49
CA ARG A 159 -8.67 5.57 8.41
C ARG A 159 -7.48 6.48 8.76
N ASP A 160 -7.12 6.60 10.04
CA ASP A 160 -5.87 7.24 10.42
C ASP A 160 -4.66 6.39 9.97
N ARG A 161 -3.49 7.03 9.92
CA ARG A 161 -2.24 6.39 9.46
C ARG A 161 -1.65 5.43 10.50
N GLY A 162 -1.98 5.59 11.79
CA GLY A 162 -1.28 4.92 12.88
C GLY A 162 0.24 5.15 12.84
N GLN A 163 1.01 4.10 13.11
CA GLN A 163 2.47 4.09 13.06
C GLN A 163 2.99 3.86 11.63
N GLY A 164 2.11 3.86 10.63
CA GLY A 164 2.45 3.70 9.22
C GLY A 164 2.64 2.26 8.77
N GLN A 165 2.26 1.27 9.59
CA GLN A 165 2.38 -0.14 9.23
C GLN A 165 1.23 -0.61 8.30
N ASN A 166 0.05 0.00 8.41
CA ASN A 166 -1.15 -0.41 7.67
C ASN A 166 -1.70 0.67 6.73
N ILE A 167 -0.80 1.27 5.94
CA ILE A 167 -1.12 2.30 4.94
C ILE A 167 -1.93 1.72 3.77
N ILE A 168 -1.63 0.49 3.37
CA ILE A 168 -2.35 -0.21 2.28
C ILE A 168 -3.58 -0.92 2.85
N ASP A 169 -4.73 -0.68 2.20
CA ASP A 169 -6.04 -1.11 2.69
C ASP A 169 -6.45 -2.48 2.14
N ALA A 170 -6.03 -2.83 0.94
CA ALA A 170 -6.21 -4.17 0.38
C ALA A 170 -5.18 -4.45 -0.70
N ARG A 171 -4.99 -5.74 -1.02
CA ARG A 171 -4.17 -6.22 -2.13
C ARG A 171 -4.95 -7.15 -3.03
N TRP A 172 -4.64 -7.07 -4.32
CA TRP A 172 -5.04 -8.09 -5.31
C TRP A 172 -3.79 -8.86 -5.75
N ILE A 173 -3.68 -10.11 -5.33
CA ILE A 173 -2.40 -10.84 -5.31
C ILE A 173 -2.42 -11.97 -6.34
N ASP A 174 -1.43 -12.03 -7.23
CA ASP A 174 -1.19 -13.19 -8.09
C ASP A 174 -0.64 -14.34 -7.25
N MET A 175 -1.46 -15.39 -7.07
CA MET A 175 -1.11 -16.53 -6.23
C MET A 175 0.01 -17.40 -6.82
N ARG A 176 0.43 -17.16 -8.07
CA ARG A 176 1.50 -17.90 -8.73
C ARG A 176 2.87 -17.47 -8.25
N ASN A 177 3.12 -16.17 -8.15
CA ASN A 177 4.46 -15.61 -7.87
C ASN A 177 4.48 -14.54 -6.77
N GLY A 178 3.31 -14.05 -6.32
CA GLY A 178 3.19 -13.09 -5.24
C GLY A 178 3.20 -11.62 -5.65
N LEU A 179 3.34 -11.28 -6.93
CA LEU A 179 3.13 -9.90 -7.37
C LEU A 179 1.68 -9.46 -7.08
N TYR A 180 1.48 -8.18 -6.78
CA TYR A 180 0.17 -7.68 -6.37
C TYR A 180 -0.14 -6.28 -6.91
N ILE A 181 -1.42 -5.91 -6.83
CA ILE A 181 -1.90 -4.53 -6.97
C ILE A 181 -2.20 -4.01 -5.56
N ASP A 182 -1.68 -2.83 -5.24
CA ASP A 182 -2.05 -2.12 -4.02
C ASP A 182 -3.36 -1.35 -4.23
N ILE A 183 -4.27 -1.49 -3.27
CA ILE A 183 -5.57 -0.83 -3.27
C ILE A 183 -5.65 0.05 -2.04
N THR A 184 -5.78 1.36 -2.26
CA THR A 184 -5.86 2.35 -1.19
C THR A 184 -7.23 3.04 -1.14
N GLY A 185 -7.77 3.17 0.06
CA GLY A 185 -9.01 3.89 0.31
C GLY A 185 -8.79 5.40 0.33
N VAL A 186 -9.64 6.14 -0.36
CA VAL A 186 -9.66 7.60 -0.36
C VAL A 186 -10.93 8.10 0.31
N SER A 187 -10.77 8.95 1.32
CA SER A 187 -11.87 9.45 2.16
C SER A 187 -11.52 10.80 2.80
N GLU A 188 -12.53 11.54 3.26
CA GLU A 188 -12.30 12.74 4.05
C GLU A 188 -11.88 12.36 5.47
N LEU A 189 -10.61 12.57 5.81
CA LEU A 189 -10.06 12.15 7.12
C LEU A 189 -10.05 13.30 8.14
N ASN A 190 -9.96 14.54 7.66
CA ASN A 190 -9.77 15.72 8.49
C ASN A 190 -10.87 16.78 8.21
N PRO A 191 -12.18 16.45 8.30
CA PRO A 191 -13.24 17.38 7.90
C PRO A 191 -13.23 18.70 8.68
N GLU A 192 -12.76 18.69 9.94
CA GLU A 192 -12.71 19.88 10.79
C GLU A 192 -11.60 20.87 10.39
N THR A 193 -10.48 20.39 9.83
CA THR A 193 -9.32 21.23 9.48
C THR A 193 -9.13 21.40 7.97
N GLU A 194 -9.57 20.43 7.17
CA GLU A 194 -9.44 20.39 5.72
C GLU A 194 -10.75 19.92 5.05
N PRO A 195 -11.87 20.64 5.25
CA PRO A 195 -13.16 20.24 4.71
C PRO A 195 -13.13 20.13 3.18
N GLY A 196 -13.72 19.05 2.65
CA GLY A 196 -13.79 18.76 1.22
C GLY A 196 -12.51 18.20 0.60
N ILE A 197 -11.50 17.89 1.42
CA ILE A 197 -10.27 17.23 0.99
C ILE A 197 -10.36 15.73 1.26
N LEU A 198 -10.30 14.97 0.18
CA LEU A 198 -10.17 13.52 0.23
C LEU A 198 -8.71 13.14 0.33
N GLN A 199 -8.38 12.17 1.17
CA GLN A 199 -7.01 11.66 1.29
C GLN A 199 -6.95 10.17 1.59
N CYS A 200 -5.83 9.55 1.20
CA CYS A 200 -5.48 8.21 1.67
C CYS A 200 -4.56 8.29 2.91
N LYS A 201 -4.26 7.13 3.51
CA LYS A 201 -3.36 7.02 4.68
C LYS A 201 -1.92 7.45 4.40
N ASN A 202 -1.54 7.56 3.12
CA ASN A 202 -0.21 7.99 2.71
C ASN A 202 -0.11 9.48 2.36
N PHE A 203 -1.04 10.30 2.85
CA PHE A 203 -1.03 11.76 2.67
C PHE A 203 -1.22 12.24 1.22
N HIS A 204 -1.61 11.37 0.29
CA HIS A 204 -2.07 11.80 -1.03
C HIS A 204 -3.44 12.46 -0.88
N LYS A 205 -3.49 13.77 -1.18
CA LYS A 205 -4.67 14.62 -1.01
C LYS A 205 -5.22 15.10 -2.34
N TYR A 206 -6.55 15.05 -2.46
CA TYR A 206 -7.33 15.45 -3.63
C TYR A 206 -8.50 16.31 -3.19
N LYS A 207 -8.84 17.33 -3.99
CA LYS A 207 -10.17 17.92 -3.92
C LYS A 207 -11.16 16.94 -4.56
N ILE A 208 -12.42 17.00 -4.15
CA ILE A 208 -13.50 16.23 -4.80
C ILE A 208 -13.52 16.47 -6.31
N SER A 209 -13.31 17.72 -6.75
CA SER A 209 -13.26 18.10 -8.17
C SER A 209 -12.06 17.55 -8.95
N ASP A 210 -11.02 17.07 -8.26
CA ASP A 210 -9.85 16.48 -8.91
C ASP A 210 -10.15 15.05 -9.35
N LEU A 211 -11.00 14.35 -8.59
CA LEU A 211 -11.40 12.97 -8.86
C LEU A 211 -12.70 12.89 -9.66
N TYR A 212 -13.73 13.64 -9.27
CA TYR A 212 -15.10 13.45 -9.75
C TYR A 212 -15.60 14.57 -10.69
N PRO A 213 -16.47 14.25 -11.67
CA PRO A 213 -16.83 12.89 -12.09
C PRO A 213 -15.64 12.20 -12.76
N MET A 214 -15.37 10.95 -12.39
CA MET A 214 -14.30 10.17 -13.01
C MET A 214 -14.57 9.98 -14.50
N ARG A 215 -13.49 9.87 -15.28
CA ARG A 215 -13.58 9.65 -16.73
C ARG A 215 -13.45 8.16 -17.04
N GLU A 216 -14.26 7.68 -17.97
CA GLU A 216 -14.11 6.34 -18.54
C GLU A 216 -13.00 6.34 -19.60
N SER A 217 -12.14 5.32 -19.57
CA SER A 217 -11.01 5.16 -20.48
C SER A 217 -10.66 3.67 -20.65
N VAL A 218 -9.47 3.37 -21.14
CA VAL A 218 -8.94 2.01 -21.35
C VAL A 218 -7.53 1.92 -20.79
N TYR A 219 -7.26 0.87 -20.00
CA TYR A 219 -5.94 0.54 -19.47
C TYR A 219 -5.68 -0.96 -19.65
N GLU A 220 -4.51 -1.30 -20.16
CA GLU A 220 -4.14 -2.65 -20.60
C GLU A 220 -5.15 -3.33 -21.55
N GLY A 221 -5.88 -2.52 -22.32
CA GLY A 221 -6.88 -3.00 -23.29
C GLY A 221 -8.22 -3.40 -22.67
N VAL A 222 -8.45 -3.16 -21.38
CA VAL A 222 -9.77 -3.28 -20.73
C VAL A 222 -10.25 -1.91 -20.27
N PRO A 223 -11.58 -1.68 -20.14
CA PRO A 223 -12.04 -0.37 -19.69
C PRO A 223 -11.52 -0.07 -18.27
N ALA A 224 -11.32 1.20 -17.96
CA ALA A 224 -10.77 1.69 -16.69
C ALA A 224 -11.31 3.08 -16.37
N LYS A 225 -11.36 3.44 -15.08
CA LYS A 225 -11.64 4.81 -14.66
C LYS A 225 -10.36 5.55 -14.31
N ILE A 226 -10.35 6.85 -14.58
CA ILE A 226 -9.28 7.79 -14.21
C ILE A 226 -9.87 9.03 -13.53
N PRO A 227 -9.08 9.75 -12.72
CA PRO A 227 -9.48 11.03 -12.14
C PRO A 227 -9.89 12.08 -13.18
N TYR A 228 -10.75 13.03 -12.80
CA TYR A 228 -11.19 14.11 -13.68
C TYR A 228 -10.04 15.05 -14.09
N LYS A 229 -9.16 15.42 -13.16
CA LYS A 229 -7.98 16.29 -13.36
C LYS A 229 -6.68 15.48 -13.30
N TYR A 230 -6.64 14.38 -14.07
CA TYR A 230 -5.50 13.46 -14.05
C TYR A 230 -4.15 14.16 -14.34
N ASP A 231 -4.13 15.18 -15.19
CA ASP A 231 -2.93 15.92 -15.60
C ASP A 231 -2.40 16.79 -14.46
N GLU A 232 -3.27 17.53 -13.76
CA GLU A 232 -2.88 18.29 -12.57
C GLU A 232 -2.37 17.35 -11.46
N ILE A 233 -3.01 16.20 -11.27
CA ILE A 233 -2.58 15.17 -10.30
C ILE A 233 -1.19 14.65 -10.65
N LEU A 234 -0.96 14.24 -11.90
CA LEU A 234 0.32 13.72 -12.35
C LEU A 234 1.43 14.77 -12.28
N ILE A 235 1.17 16.02 -12.68
CA ILE A 235 2.15 17.11 -12.60
C ILE A 235 2.51 17.40 -11.15
N LYS A 236 1.54 17.38 -10.23
CA LYS A 236 1.78 17.59 -8.81
C LYS A 236 2.65 16.48 -8.20
N GLU A 237 2.49 15.25 -8.67
CA GLU A 237 3.16 14.06 -8.12
C GLU A 237 4.53 13.81 -8.74
N TYR A 238 4.64 13.88 -10.06
CA TYR A 238 5.84 13.50 -10.82
C TYR A 238 6.51 14.67 -11.54
N GLY A 239 5.90 15.86 -11.54
CA GLY A 239 6.37 17.01 -12.29
C GLY A 239 5.99 16.96 -13.78
N HIS A 240 6.19 18.08 -14.48
CA HIS A 240 5.88 18.18 -15.90
C HIS A 240 6.77 17.27 -16.77
N SER A 241 8.01 17.04 -16.33
CA SER A 241 9.01 16.20 -17.02
C SER A 241 8.51 14.78 -17.28
N ALA A 242 7.81 14.18 -16.32
CA ALA A 242 7.29 12.81 -16.41
C ALA A 242 6.29 12.61 -17.56
N LEU A 243 5.66 13.69 -18.03
CA LEU A 243 4.66 13.65 -19.11
C LEU A 243 5.24 13.88 -20.51
N VAL A 244 6.50 14.31 -20.61
CA VAL A 244 7.09 14.78 -21.88
C VAL A 244 8.47 14.18 -22.19
N VAL A 245 9.22 13.75 -21.17
CA VAL A 245 10.54 13.16 -21.37
C VAL A 245 10.41 11.77 -21.99
N MET A 246 11.08 11.54 -23.11
CA MET A 246 10.99 10.35 -23.95
C MET A 246 12.12 9.33 -23.72
N ASP A 247 12.93 9.52 -22.69
CA ASP A 247 14.02 8.62 -22.31
C ASP A 247 14.03 8.47 -20.78
N PHE A 248 13.77 7.26 -20.30
CA PHE A 248 13.63 7.00 -18.86
C PHE A 248 13.85 5.52 -18.55
N GLU A 249 14.51 5.22 -17.43
CA GLU A 249 14.72 3.84 -16.93
C GLU A 249 15.24 2.86 -17.99
N ASP A 250 16.25 3.26 -18.76
CA ASP A 250 16.82 2.50 -19.88
C ASP A 250 15.84 2.20 -21.04
N HIS A 251 14.70 2.89 -21.11
CA HIS A 251 13.74 2.81 -22.20
C HIS A 251 13.67 4.11 -23.00
N ASN A 252 13.33 3.98 -24.28
CA ASN A 252 13.08 5.12 -25.17
C ASN A 252 11.63 5.08 -25.63
N TRP A 253 10.93 6.20 -25.48
CA TRP A 253 9.61 6.38 -26.06
C TRP A 253 9.75 6.61 -27.57
N ILE A 254 9.06 5.79 -28.35
CA ILE A 254 9.02 5.90 -29.81
C ILE A 254 7.64 6.46 -30.21
N PRO A 255 7.54 7.76 -30.58
CA PRO A 255 6.25 8.41 -30.86
C PRO A 255 5.43 7.73 -31.96
N GLU A 256 6.08 7.16 -32.96
CA GLU A 256 5.44 6.49 -34.09
C GLU A 256 4.74 5.20 -33.66
N LEU A 257 5.33 4.50 -32.68
CA LEU A 257 4.79 3.26 -32.13
C LEU A 257 3.86 3.51 -30.94
N LYS A 258 3.99 4.68 -30.29
CA LYS A 258 3.39 4.99 -28.98
C LYS A 258 3.76 3.95 -27.92
N LEU A 259 5.03 3.57 -27.91
CA LEU A 259 5.55 2.53 -27.02
C LEU A 259 6.89 2.96 -26.43
N TRP A 260 7.05 2.62 -25.16
CA TRP A 260 8.34 2.56 -24.50
C TRP A 260 9.07 1.30 -24.98
N VAL A 261 10.22 1.49 -25.62
CA VAL A 261 11.05 0.41 -26.18
C VAL A 261 12.32 0.27 -25.33
N PRO A 262 12.64 -0.94 -24.85
CA PRO A 262 13.83 -1.17 -24.03
C PRO A 262 15.11 -0.96 -24.84
N ASP A 263 16.05 -0.18 -24.31
CA ASP A 263 17.43 -0.19 -24.78
C ASP A 263 18.17 -1.37 -24.15
N LYS A 264 18.18 -2.50 -24.88
CA LYS A 264 18.79 -3.75 -24.41
C LYS A 264 20.26 -3.60 -24.02
N LYS A 265 21.00 -2.66 -24.62
CA LYS A 265 22.40 -2.44 -24.25
C LYS A 265 22.49 -1.77 -22.90
N ARG A 266 21.73 -0.69 -22.69
CA ARG A 266 21.71 0.01 -21.39
C ARG A 266 21.19 -0.88 -20.27
N ILE A 267 20.13 -1.65 -20.51
CA ILE A 267 19.61 -2.61 -19.53
C ILE A 267 20.72 -3.61 -19.12
N ALA A 268 21.41 -4.22 -20.08
CA ALA A 268 22.49 -5.18 -19.78
C ALA A 268 23.70 -4.55 -19.10
N GLU A 269 23.91 -3.24 -19.24
CA GLU A 269 24.93 -2.49 -18.50
C GLU A 269 24.46 -2.19 -17.08
N THR A 270 23.23 -1.73 -16.91
CA THR A 270 22.60 -1.40 -15.63
C THR A 270 22.40 -2.65 -14.76
N GLU A 271 22.11 -3.82 -15.33
CA GLU A 271 22.01 -5.09 -14.61
C GLU A 271 23.30 -5.52 -13.89
N LYS A 272 24.46 -5.03 -14.36
CA LYS A 272 25.76 -5.33 -13.73
C LYS A 272 26.05 -4.47 -12.50
N LEU A 273 25.26 -3.42 -12.29
CA LEU A 273 25.44 -2.47 -11.19
C LEU A 273 24.79 -2.98 -9.91
N THR A 274 25.35 -2.60 -8.76
CA THR A 274 24.67 -2.82 -7.47
C THR A 274 23.38 -2.00 -7.39
N PRO A 275 22.42 -2.36 -6.51
CA PRO A 275 21.22 -1.55 -6.31
C PRO A 275 21.52 -0.07 -5.99
N GLU A 276 22.55 0.19 -5.18
CA GLU A 276 22.96 1.56 -4.81
C GLU A 276 23.53 2.33 -6.00
N GLU A 277 24.33 1.67 -6.84
CA GLU A 277 24.88 2.27 -8.06
C GLU A 277 23.80 2.60 -9.08
N ARG A 278 22.80 1.71 -9.24
CA ARG A 278 21.63 1.94 -10.10
C ARG A 278 20.84 3.14 -9.64
N LYS A 279 20.48 3.18 -8.35
CA LYS A 279 19.74 4.28 -7.76
C LYS A 279 20.47 5.61 -7.94
N LYS A 280 21.77 5.63 -7.67
CA LYS A 280 22.59 6.84 -7.87
C LYS A 280 22.58 7.30 -9.33
N LYS A 281 22.75 6.39 -10.30
CA LYS A 281 22.70 6.71 -11.73
C LYS A 281 21.34 7.28 -12.13
N GLN A 282 20.25 6.68 -11.67
CA GLN A 282 18.88 7.13 -11.92
C GLN A 282 18.63 8.53 -11.34
N ASP A 283 19.04 8.77 -10.09
CA ASP A 283 18.92 10.07 -9.43
C ASP A 283 19.71 11.17 -10.18
N GLU A 284 20.94 10.87 -10.61
CA GLU A 284 21.78 11.79 -11.40
C GLU A 284 21.19 12.07 -12.80
N GLU A 285 20.60 11.08 -13.46
CA GLU A 285 19.88 11.29 -14.72
C GLU A 285 18.61 12.12 -14.52
N ARG A 286 17.83 11.85 -13.47
CA ARG A 286 16.64 12.62 -13.12
C ARG A 286 16.97 14.08 -12.87
N GLN A 287 17.97 14.38 -12.03
CA GLN A 287 18.37 15.75 -11.74
C GLN A 287 18.82 16.49 -13.01
N ARG A 288 19.65 15.86 -13.86
CA ARG A 288 20.10 16.46 -15.12
C ARG A 288 18.94 16.80 -16.06
N ARG A 289 17.89 15.98 -16.09
CA ARG A 289 16.70 16.21 -16.91
C ARG A 289 15.85 17.36 -16.36
N GLU A 290 15.67 17.43 -15.05
CA GLU A 290 14.97 18.54 -14.39
C GLU A 290 15.71 19.87 -14.66
N ASP A 291 17.03 19.89 -14.53
CA ASP A 291 17.85 21.07 -14.83
C ASP A 291 17.74 21.50 -16.31
N ALA A 292 17.75 20.56 -17.25
CA ALA A 292 17.62 20.84 -18.68
C ALA A 292 16.26 21.45 -19.05
N LEU A 293 15.18 21.00 -18.40
CA LEU A 293 13.84 21.55 -18.61
C LEU A 293 13.72 22.96 -18.04
N MET A 294 14.26 23.20 -16.84
CA MET A 294 14.29 24.53 -16.21
C MET A 294 15.14 25.52 -17.02
N GLY A 295 16.27 25.07 -17.57
CA GLY A 295 17.16 25.88 -18.41
C GLY A 295 16.59 26.29 -19.77
N ASN A 296 15.66 25.49 -20.33
CA ASN A 296 14.97 25.82 -21.59
C ASN A 296 13.71 26.69 -21.40
N SER A 297 13.35 27.01 -20.15
CA SER A 297 12.20 27.84 -19.79
C SER A 297 12.55 29.30 -19.41
N ALA A 298 13.81 29.70 -19.59
CA ALA A 298 14.32 31.06 -19.42
C ALA A 298 14.60 31.74 -20.76
#